data_AF-A0A7I7YVU6-F1
#
_entry.id   AF-A0A7I7YVU6-F1
#
_cell.length_a   1.000
_cell.length_b   1.000
_cell.length_c   1.000
_cell.angle_alpha   90.00
_cell.angle_beta   90.00
_cell.angle_gamma   90.00
#
_symmetry.space_group_name_H-M   'P 1'
#
loop_
_entity.id
_entity.type
_entity.pdbx_description
1 polymer ?
#
loop_
_entity_poly.entity_id
_entity_poly.type
_entity_poly.pdbx_seq_one_letter_code
_entity_poly.pdbx_strand_id
1 'polypeptide(L)'
;MPVLLRPDNAVQVGWDPRRAVLVRPPRGLSAPELAALLRSMRSPTSISELRRRAADHGLDDADGLTGLVARLVDAGVATGCERSRGRAASIRIHGRGPLSELLADALRRSGARVAQSSQPHAAVSAAVDLVVLSDYLVADPRMVRDLHRHRVAHLPVRVRDGTGLVGPLVIPGVTSCLVNH
;
A
#
# COMPACT_ATOMS: atom_id res chain seq x y z
N MET A 1 -2.80 -3.46 11.02
CA MET A 1 -2.73 -4.76 11.72
C MET A 1 -3.70 -4.81 12.89
N PRO A 2 -4.17 -5.99 13.36
CA PRO A 2 -4.98 -6.08 14.59
C PRO A 2 -4.19 -5.67 15.84
N VAL A 3 -4.89 -5.16 16.86
CA VAL A 3 -4.32 -4.72 18.15
C VAL A 3 -5.13 -5.37 19.27
N LEU A 4 -4.51 -6.27 20.01
CA LEU A 4 -5.14 -7.10 21.05
C LEU A 4 -4.60 -6.76 22.44
N LEU A 5 -5.48 -6.76 23.44
CA LEU A 5 -5.08 -6.75 24.83
C LEU A 5 -4.77 -8.16 25.28
N ARG A 6 -3.69 -8.32 26.05
CA ARG A 6 -3.38 -9.58 26.71
C ARG A 6 -3.66 -9.52 28.21
N PRO A 7 -3.92 -10.67 28.85
CA PRO A 7 -4.12 -10.75 30.30
C PRO A 7 -2.92 -10.27 31.12
N ASP A 8 -1.70 -10.32 30.56
CA ASP A 8 -0.46 -9.86 31.19
C ASP A 8 -0.24 -8.34 31.07
N ASN A 9 -1.29 -7.58 30.74
CA ASN A 9 -1.25 -6.13 30.55
C ASN A 9 -0.30 -5.67 29.43
N ALA A 10 0.04 -6.56 28.49
CA ALA A 10 0.71 -6.21 27.25
C ALA A 10 -0.29 -5.96 26.12
N VAL A 11 0.14 -5.21 25.11
CA VAL A 11 -0.60 -4.98 23.87
C VAL A 11 0.09 -5.73 22.75
N GLN A 12 -0.63 -6.62 22.06
CA GLN A 12 -0.11 -7.34 20.90
C GLN A 12 -0.52 -6.63 19.60
N VAL A 13 0.44 -6.40 18.72
CA VAL A 13 0.23 -5.87 17.36
C VAL A 13 0.47 -7.00 16.36
N GLY A 14 -0.57 -7.37 15.60
CA GLY A 14 -0.52 -8.47 14.64
C GLY A 14 -1.02 -9.82 15.18
N TRP A 15 -1.32 -10.75 14.27
CA TRP A 15 -1.82 -12.11 14.57
C TRP A 15 -0.81 -13.21 14.19
N ASP A 16 0.07 -12.95 13.22
CA ASP A 16 1.09 -13.90 12.78
C ASP A 16 2.17 -14.06 13.86
N PRO A 17 2.38 -15.24 14.45
CA PRO A 17 3.36 -15.44 15.52
C PRO A 17 4.81 -15.14 15.08
N ARG A 18 5.10 -15.11 13.78
CA ARG A 18 6.42 -14.75 13.25
C ARG A 18 6.66 -13.24 13.16
N ARG A 19 5.59 -12.44 13.21
CA ARG A 19 5.62 -10.99 12.99
C ARG A 19 4.93 -10.17 14.08
N ALA A 20 4.17 -10.81 14.95
CA ALA A 20 3.43 -10.14 16.00
C ALA A 20 4.41 -9.56 17.04
N VAL A 21 4.17 -8.31 17.44
CA VAL A 21 5.00 -7.61 18.42
C VAL A 21 4.21 -7.41 19.69
N LEU A 22 4.83 -7.74 20.82
CA LEU A 22 4.30 -7.46 22.15
C LEU A 22 4.87 -6.14 22.66
N VAL A 23 3.98 -5.23 23.04
CA VAL A 23 4.31 -3.89 23.50
C VAL A 23 3.86 -3.75 24.94
N ARG A 24 4.78 -3.39 25.83
CA ARG A 24 4.43 -3.00 27.19
C ARG A 24 4.07 -1.51 27.23
N PRO A 25 2.99 -1.12 27.94
CA PRO A 25 2.65 0.28 28.10
C PRO A 25 3.81 1.09 28.71
N PRO A 26 4.14 2.27 28.14
CA PRO A 26 5.07 3.19 28.78
C PRO A 26 4.47 3.74 30.08
N ARG A 27 5.31 4.32 30.94
CA ARG A 27 4.84 4.90 32.21
C ARG A 27 3.80 5.98 31.95
N GLY A 28 2.73 5.97 32.76
CA GLY A 28 1.60 6.87 32.60
C GLY A 28 0.51 6.40 31.64
N LEU A 29 0.70 5.28 30.92
CA LEU A 29 -0.36 4.67 30.09
C LEU A 29 -0.73 3.27 30.56
N SER A 30 -2.03 2.98 30.62
CA SER A 30 -2.56 1.63 30.74
C SER A 30 -2.55 0.88 29.39
N ALA A 31 -2.64 -0.45 29.43
CA ALA A 31 -2.72 -1.24 28.19
C ALA A 31 -3.94 -0.91 27.32
N PRO A 32 -5.15 -0.67 27.88
CA PRO A 32 -6.30 -0.19 27.10
C PRO A 32 -6.05 1.14 26.39
N GLU A 33 -5.40 2.10 27.05
CA GLU A 33 -5.08 3.42 26.48
C GLU A 33 -4.04 3.31 25.37
N LEU A 34 -2.97 2.54 25.60
CA LEU A 34 -2.00 2.25 24.55
C LEU A 34 -2.67 1.55 23.36
N ALA A 35 -3.55 0.58 23.60
CA ALA A 35 -4.28 -0.08 22.53
C ALA A 35 -5.20 0.88 21.77
N ALA A 36 -5.84 1.85 22.43
CA ALA A 36 -6.63 2.88 21.78
C ALA A 36 -5.76 3.80 20.91
N LEU A 37 -4.61 4.23 21.41
CA LEU A 37 -3.63 5.03 20.65
C LEU A 37 -3.15 4.29 19.40
N LEU A 38 -2.73 3.03 19.53
CA LEU A 38 -2.28 2.20 18.41
C LEU A 38 -3.40 1.94 17.39
N ARG A 39 -4.65 1.79 17.83
CA ARG A 39 -5.80 1.68 16.92
C ARG A 39 -6.08 2.97 16.16
N SER A 40 -5.78 4.13 16.76
CA SER A 40 -5.94 5.41 16.06
C SER A 40 -4.97 5.57 14.89
N MET A 41 -3.81 4.89 14.95
CA MET A 41 -2.83 4.82 13.85
C MET A 41 -3.33 3.98 12.64
N ARG A 42 -4.55 3.43 12.68
CA ARG A 42 -5.19 2.85 11.48
C ARG A 42 -5.42 3.89 10.38
N SER A 43 -5.53 5.17 10.76
CA SER A 43 -5.48 6.30 9.85
C SER A 43 -4.16 7.06 10.02
N PRO A 44 -3.63 7.70 8.97
CA PRO A 44 -2.40 8.49 9.07
C PRO A 44 -2.49 9.51 10.21
N THR A 45 -1.64 9.35 11.21
CA THR A 45 -1.63 10.16 12.44
C THR A 45 -0.21 10.68 12.64
N SER A 46 -0.05 11.99 12.84
CA SER A 46 1.27 12.57 13.09
C SER A 46 1.79 12.19 14.47
N ILE A 47 3.12 12.18 14.63
CA ILE A 47 3.72 11.88 15.94
C ILE A 47 3.30 12.90 17.02
N SER A 48 3.12 14.17 16.64
CA SER A 48 2.65 15.23 17.54
C SER A 48 1.20 15.02 17.98
N GLU A 49 0.33 14.57 17.06
CA GLU A 49 -1.07 14.21 17.37
C GLU A 49 -1.12 13.02 18.33
N LEU A 50 -0.30 12.00 18.07
CA LEU A 50 -0.22 10.82 18.93
C LEU A 50 0.28 11.17 20.33
N ARG A 51 1.29 12.05 20.45
CA ARG A 51 1.79 12.58 21.73
C ARG A 51 0.71 13.34 22.48
N ARG A 52 -0.06 14.20 21.81
CA ARG A 52 -1.15 14.96 22.44
C ARG A 52 -2.20 14.03 23.03
N ARG A 53 -2.70 13.08 22.23
CA ARG A 53 -3.68 12.09 22.70
C ARG A 53 -3.16 11.24 23.85
N ALA A 54 -1.87 10.89 23.84
CA ALA A 54 -1.27 10.14 24.93
C ALA A 54 -1.14 10.98 26.20
N ALA A 55 -0.82 12.26 26.08
CA ALA A 55 -0.82 13.20 27.21
C ALA A 55 -2.21 13.38 27.81
N ASP A 56 -3.27 13.40 26.98
CA ASP A 56 -4.67 13.42 27.45
C ASP A 56 -5.04 12.17 28.27
N HIS A 57 -4.27 11.08 28.11
CA HIS A 57 -4.38 9.83 28.88
C HIS A 57 -3.35 9.70 30.00
N GLY A 58 -2.58 10.75 30.31
CA GLY A 58 -1.62 10.75 31.43
C GLY A 58 -0.23 10.21 31.11
N LEU A 59 0.17 10.14 29.83
CA LEU A 59 1.53 9.77 29.46
C LEU A 59 2.55 10.76 30.03
N ASP A 60 3.49 10.24 30.83
CA ASP A 60 4.59 11.03 31.41
C ASP A 60 5.81 11.12 30.50
N ASP A 61 6.00 10.12 29.63
CA ASP A 61 7.22 9.95 28.81
C ASP A 61 6.92 10.03 27.31
N ALA A 62 6.91 11.26 26.79
CA ALA A 62 6.64 11.54 25.38
C ALA A 62 7.77 11.08 24.44
N ASP A 63 9.01 11.06 24.92
CA ASP A 63 10.18 10.60 24.15
C ASP A 63 10.19 9.07 24.09
N GLY A 64 9.84 8.39 25.18
CA GLY A 64 9.61 6.95 25.22
C GLY A 64 8.49 6.50 24.28
N LEU A 65 7.39 7.26 24.15
CA LEU A 65 6.37 6.99 23.13
C LEU A 65 6.94 7.12 21.71
N THR A 66 7.77 8.13 21.45
CA THR A 66 8.39 8.33 20.13
C THR A 66 9.33 7.17 19.80
N GLY A 67 10.16 6.73 20.74
CA GLY A 67 11.02 5.55 20.59
C GLY A 67 10.23 4.25 20.44
N LEU A 68 9.08 4.12 21.10
CA LEU A 68 8.17 2.98 20.92
C LEU A 68 7.61 2.93 19.50
N VAL A 69 7.16 4.07 18.95
CA VAL A 69 6.69 4.15 17.56
C VAL A 69 7.81 3.80 16.58
N ALA A 70 9.04 4.31 16.79
CA ALA A 70 10.19 3.97 15.95
C ALA A 70 10.45 2.45 15.94
N ARG A 71 10.44 1.79 17.11
CA ARG A 71 10.59 0.32 17.19
C ARG A 71 9.47 -0.45 16.50
N LEU A 72 8.23 0.06 16.51
CA LEU A 72 7.13 -0.55 15.76
C LEU A 72 7.33 -0.45 14.24
N VAL A 73 7.94 0.65 13.78
CA VAL A 73 8.32 0.82 12.37
C VAL A 73 9.48 -0.11 12.01
N ASP A 74 10.52 -0.18 12.84
CA ASP A 74 11.66 -1.09 12.64
C ASP A 74 11.23 -2.56 12.63
N ALA A 75 10.26 -2.93 13.47
CA ALA A 75 9.68 -4.27 13.50
C ALA A 75 8.70 -4.54 12.34
N GLY A 76 8.43 -3.56 11.47
CA GLY A 76 7.57 -3.69 10.30
C GLY A 76 6.07 -3.82 10.60
N VAL A 77 5.65 -3.55 11.83
CA VAL A 77 4.23 -3.62 12.26
C VAL A 77 3.51 -2.26 12.23
N ALA A 78 4.29 -1.18 12.07
CA ALA A 78 3.83 0.15 11.70
C ALA A 78 4.65 0.65 10.51
N THR A 79 4.14 1.65 9.79
CA THR A 79 4.86 2.29 8.69
C THR A 79 4.83 3.80 8.89
N GLY A 80 5.97 4.44 8.63
CA GLY A 80 6.00 5.88 8.47
C GLY A 80 5.17 6.26 7.26
N CYS A 81 4.11 7.04 7.46
CA CYS A 81 3.56 7.84 6.39
C CYS A 81 4.44 9.09 6.30
N GLU A 82 5.53 9.03 5.53
CA GLU A 82 5.95 10.25 4.86
C GLU A 82 4.70 10.70 4.10
N ARG A 83 4.16 11.88 4.44
CA ARG A 83 3.22 12.54 3.54
C ARG A 83 3.98 12.61 2.23
N SER A 84 3.69 11.68 1.33
CA SER A 84 4.20 11.75 -0.01
C SER A 84 3.66 13.05 -0.53
N ARG A 85 4.50 14.09 -0.51
CA ARG A 85 4.37 15.24 -1.39
C ARG A 85 4.54 14.80 -2.85
N GLY A 86 4.76 13.50 -3.08
CA GLY A 86 4.74 12.87 -4.37
C GLY A 86 3.42 13.15 -5.07
N ARG A 87 3.55 13.67 -6.27
CA ARG A 87 2.53 13.70 -7.30
C ARG A 87 1.71 12.40 -7.26
N ALA A 88 0.38 12.54 -7.27
CA ALA A 88 -0.54 11.42 -7.44
C ALA A 88 -0.04 10.48 -8.56
N ALA A 89 0.08 9.18 -8.25
CA ALA A 89 0.58 8.18 -9.19
C ALA A 89 -0.23 8.27 -10.49
N SER A 90 0.47 8.45 -11.61
CA SER A 90 -0.11 8.47 -12.94
C SER A 90 -0.20 7.05 -13.44
N ILE A 91 -1.41 6.50 -13.47
CA ILE A 91 -1.69 5.14 -13.89
C ILE A 91 -2.44 5.19 -15.22
N ARG A 92 -1.99 4.41 -16.20
CA ARG A 92 -2.72 4.21 -17.45
C ARG A 92 -3.32 2.81 -17.48
N ILE A 93 -4.62 2.71 -17.67
CA ILE A 93 -5.30 1.43 -17.87
C ILE A 93 -5.45 1.23 -19.37
N HIS A 94 -4.90 0.12 -19.87
CA HIS A 94 -5.04 -0.32 -21.24
C HIS A 94 -6.00 -1.51 -21.33
N GLY A 95 -7.20 -1.27 -21.84
CA GLY A 95 -8.29 -2.23 -21.91
C GLY A 95 -9.60 -1.54 -22.29
N ARG A 96 -10.62 -2.32 -22.63
CA ARG A 96 -11.90 -1.80 -23.19
C ARG A 96 -13.15 -2.42 -22.56
N GLY A 97 -13.00 -3.20 -21.49
CA GLY A 97 -14.09 -3.95 -20.89
C GLY A 97 -14.49 -3.44 -19.51
N PRO A 98 -15.53 -4.06 -18.92
CA PRO A 98 -16.04 -3.71 -17.59
C PRO A 98 -14.96 -3.75 -16.50
N LEU A 99 -13.96 -4.64 -16.62
CA LEU A 99 -12.84 -4.70 -15.69
C LEU A 99 -12.02 -3.41 -15.73
N SER A 100 -11.75 -2.86 -16.92
CA SER A 100 -11.04 -1.58 -17.06
C SER A 100 -11.78 -0.42 -16.40
N GLU A 101 -13.11 -0.38 -16.51
CA GLU A 101 -13.93 0.66 -15.89
C GLU A 101 -13.94 0.55 -14.36
N LEU A 102 -14.15 -0.66 -13.85
CA LEU A 102 -14.10 -0.92 -12.40
C LEU A 102 -12.74 -0.57 -11.80
N LEU A 103 -11.65 -0.94 -12.49
CA LEU A 103 -10.29 -0.58 -12.09
C LEU A 103 -10.07 0.94 -12.12
N ALA A 104 -10.56 1.62 -13.15
CA ALA A 104 -10.43 3.07 -13.26
C ALA A 104 -11.10 3.78 -12.10
N ASP A 105 -12.32 3.39 -11.75
CA ASP A 105 -13.08 3.99 -10.66
C ASP A 105 -12.47 3.70 -9.30
N ALA A 106 -12.02 2.47 -9.07
CA ALA A 106 -11.32 2.10 -7.83
C ALA A 106 -10.02 2.90 -7.64
N LEU A 107 -9.21 3.03 -8.69
CA LEU A 107 -7.93 3.73 -8.63
C LEU A 107 -8.07 5.26 -8.53
N ARG A 108 -9.12 5.85 -9.15
CA ARG A 108 -9.44 7.26 -8.94
C ARG A 108 -9.81 7.53 -7.48
N ARG A 109 -10.60 6.65 -6.86
CA ARG A 109 -10.95 6.77 -5.43
C ARG A 109 -9.74 6.62 -4.50
N SER A 110 -8.68 5.93 -4.92
CA SER A 110 -7.43 5.84 -4.17
C SER A 110 -6.49 7.04 -4.39
N GLY A 111 -6.92 8.06 -5.15
CA GLY A 111 -6.16 9.28 -5.40
C GLY A 111 -5.14 9.20 -6.54
N ALA A 112 -5.18 8.16 -7.39
CA ALA A 112 -4.34 8.06 -8.57
C ALA A 112 -4.88 8.92 -9.72
N ARG A 113 -3.97 9.46 -10.55
CA ARG A 113 -4.32 10.10 -11.83
C ARG A 113 -4.47 9.00 -12.87
N VAL A 114 -5.72 8.68 -13.22
CA VAL A 114 -6.03 7.56 -14.12
C VAL A 114 -6.38 8.05 -15.52
N ALA A 115 -5.67 7.54 -16.52
CA ALA A 115 -6.03 7.65 -17.93
C ALA A 115 -6.40 6.27 -18.49
N GLN A 116 -7.42 6.19 -19.34
CA GLN A 116 -7.79 4.96 -20.03
C GLN A 116 -7.33 5.04 -21.48
N SER A 117 -6.86 3.92 -22.03
CA SER A 117 -6.51 3.78 -23.43
C SER A 117 -6.99 2.45 -23.95
N SER A 118 -7.61 2.47 -25.11
CA SER A 118 -8.10 1.28 -25.80
C SER A 118 -7.27 0.96 -27.04
N GLN A 119 -6.53 1.93 -27.58
CA GLN A 119 -5.90 1.84 -28.90
C GLN A 119 -4.60 1.01 -28.86
N PRO A 120 -4.38 0.05 -29.79
CA PRO A 120 -3.18 -0.80 -29.80
C PRO A 120 -1.87 -0.02 -30.02
N HIS A 121 -1.97 1.23 -30.47
CA HIS A 121 -0.84 2.12 -30.80
C HIS A 121 -0.83 3.38 -29.95
N ALA A 122 -1.58 3.43 -28.84
CA ALA A 122 -1.52 4.59 -27.96
C ALA A 122 -0.12 4.68 -27.34
N ALA A 123 0.68 5.60 -27.85
CA ALA A 123 2.05 5.84 -27.40
C ALA A 123 2.07 5.93 -25.86
N VAL A 124 2.82 5.02 -25.24
CA VAL A 124 3.11 5.12 -23.81
C VAL A 124 4.11 6.25 -23.66
N SER A 125 3.63 7.43 -23.26
CA SER A 125 4.52 8.52 -22.88
C SER A 125 5.25 8.13 -21.59
N ALA A 126 6.53 8.47 -21.47
CA ALA A 126 7.39 8.20 -20.32
C ALA A 126 6.93 8.85 -19.00
N ALA A 127 5.85 9.63 -19.01
CA ALA A 127 5.31 10.34 -17.85
C ALA A 127 4.33 9.52 -16.98
N VAL A 128 4.20 8.22 -17.24
CA VAL A 128 3.28 7.30 -16.54
C VAL A 128 4.07 6.40 -15.59
N ASP A 129 3.60 6.27 -14.36
CA ASP A 129 4.27 5.48 -13.30
C ASP A 129 3.95 3.98 -13.43
N LEU A 130 2.76 3.64 -13.93
CA LEU A 130 2.30 2.25 -14.11
C LEU A 130 1.31 2.12 -15.28
N VAL A 131 1.46 1.07 -16.08
CA VAL A 131 0.44 0.64 -17.05
C VAL A 131 -0.25 -0.64 -16.58
N VAL A 132 -1.58 -0.59 -16.41
CA VAL A 132 -2.40 -1.77 -16.12
C VAL A 132 -2.94 -2.33 -17.42
N LEU A 133 -2.62 -3.58 -17.75
CA LEU A 133 -3.08 -4.27 -18.94
C LEU A 133 -4.33 -5.09 -18.56
N SER A 134 -5.51 -4.59 -18.95
CA SER A 134 -6.82 -5.15 -18.59
C SER A 134 -7.52 -5.75 -19.80
N ASP A 135 -8.43 -6.70 -19.56
CA ASP A 135 -9.36 -7.30 -20.54
C ASP A 135 -8.73 -8.14 -21.67
N TYR A 136 -7.40 -8.13 -21.81
CA TYR A 136 -6.69 -8.94 -22.80
C TYR A 136 -6.19 -10.24 -22.16
N LEU A 137 -6.60 -11.39 -22.70
CA LEU A 137 -6.09 -12.71 -22.27
C LEU A 137 -4.57 -12.79 -22.45
N VAL A 138 -4.08 -12.23 -23.55
CA VAL A 138 -2.66 -12.07 -23.89
C VAL A 138 -2.42 -10.61 -24.21
N ALA A 139 -1.46 -9.99 -23.51
CA ALA A 139 -1.07 -8.61 -23.80
C ALA A 139 -0.44 -8.51 -25.20
N ASP A 140 -0.75 -7.45 -25.94
CA ASP A 140 -0.13 -7.19 -27.25
C ASP A 140 1.41 -7.18 -27.09
N PRO A 141 2.15 -8.08 -27.76
CA PRO A 141 3.61 -8.13 -27.65
C PRO A 141 4.29 -6.81 -28.04
N ARG A 142 3.68 -6.03 -28.94
CA ARG A 142 4.21 -4.71 -29.33
C ARG A 142 4.12 -3.73 -28.17
N MET A 143 2.97 -3.70 -27.47
CA MET A 143 2.77 -2.89 -26.27
C MET A 143 3.76 -3.28 -25.17
N VAL A 144 3.92 -4.58 -24.89
CA VAL A 144 4.86 -5.06 -23.85
C VAL A 144 6.31 -4.67 -24.20
N ARG A 145 6.70 -4.78 -25.48
CA ARG A 145 8.02 -4.36 -25.93
C ARG A 145 8.22 -2.85 -25.79
N ASP A 146 7.21 -2.04 -26.10
CA ASP A 146 7.29 -0.59 -25.93
C ASP A 146 7.37 -0.20 -24.45
N LEU A 147 6.65 -0.88 -23.56
CA LEU A 147 6.75 -0.71 -22.11
C LEU A 147 8.16 -1.04 -21.59
N HIS A 148 8.75 -2.15 -22.05
CA HIS A 148 10.14 -2.48 -21.72
C HIS A 148 11.13 -1.44 -22.26
N ARG A 149 10.98 -1.01 -23.52
CA ARG A 149 11.85 -0.01 -24.15
C ARG A 149 11.83 1.33 -23.40
N HIS A 150 10.66 1.76 -22.93
CA HIS A 150 10.49 3.00 -22.18
C HIS A 150 10.66 2.82 -20.66
N ARG A 151 11.02 1.61 -20.19
CA ARG A 151 11.18 1.26 -18.77
C ARG A 151 9.96 1.57 -17.91
N VAL A 152 8.76 1.37 -18.46
CA VAL A 152 7.50 1.63 -17.76
C VAL A 152 7.06 0.36 -17.05
N ALA A 153 6.81 0.47 -15.74
CA ALA A 153 6.26 -0.63 -14.95
C ALA A 153 4.87 -1.01 -15.46
N HIS A 154 4.55 -2.30 -15.49
CA HIS A 154 3.26 -2.77 -15.97
C HIS A 154 2.72 -3.98 -15.19
N LEU A 155 1.40 -4.05 -15.11
CA LEU A 155 0.67 -5.04 -14.34
C LEU A 155 -0.48 -5.62 -15.18
N PRO A 156 -0.46 -6.91 -15.55
CA PRO A 156 -1.61 -7.56 -16.14
C PRO A 156 -2.69 -7.82 -15.09
N VAL A 157 -3.93 -7.50 -15.42
CA VAL A 157 -5.11 -7.77 -14.59
C VAL A 157 -6.20 -8.33 -15.49
N ARG A 158 -6.66 -9.55 -15.23
CA ARG A 158 -7.64 -10.24 -16.08
C ARG A 158 -8.57 -11.09 -15.26
N VAL A 159 -9.74 -11.40 -15.80
CA VAL A 159 -10.67 -12.37 -15.22
C VAL A 159 -10.71 -13.59 -16.13
N ARG A 160 -10.57 -14.78 -15.54
CA ARG A 160 -10.65 -16.06 -16.24
C ARG A 160 -11.45 -17.02 -15.37
N ASP A 161 -12.49 -17.64 -15.94
CA ASP A 161 -13.32 -18.64 -15.27
C ASP A 161 -13.87 -18.14 -13.91
N GLY A 162 -14.32 -16.88 -13.87
CA GLY A 162 -14.81 -16.21 -12.66
C GLY A 162 -13.72 -15.82 -11.64
N THR A 163 -12.45 -16.15 -11.91
CA THR A 163 -11.32 -15.83 -11.04
C THR A 163 -10.55 -14.62 -11.56
N GLY A 164 -10.33 -13.64 -10.68
CA GLY A 164 -9.45 -12.50 -10.95
C GLY A 164 -7.98 -12.87 -10.81
N LEU A 165 -7.19 -12.61 -11.86
CA LEU A 165 -5.75 -12.80 -11.90
C LEU A 165 -5.08 -11.43 -11.94
N VAL A 166 -4.19 -11.17 -10.98
CA VAL A 166 -3.40 -9.93 -10.89
C VAL A 166 -1.92 -10.28 -10.87
N GLY A 167 -1.18 -9.75 -11.84
CA GLY A 167 0.27 -9.86 -11.89
C GLY A 167 0.84 -10.99 -12.75
N PRO A 168 2.18 -11.11 -12.75
CA PRO A 168 3.14 -10.39 -11.91
C PRO A 168 3.26 -8.89 -12.26
N LEU A 169 3.61 -8.07 -11.26
CA LEU A 169 4.07 -6.70 -11.51
C LEU A 169 5.44 -6.76 -12.17
N VAL A 170 5.55 -6.22 -13.38
CA VAL A 170 6.80 -6.16 -14.12
C VAL A 170 7.39 -4.76 -14.01
N ILE A 171 8.63 -4.68 -13.53
CA ILE A 171 9.46 -3.48 -13.49
C ILE A 171 10.65 -3.75 -14.42
N PRO A 172 10.67 -3.19 -15.64
CA PRO A 172 11.72 -3.42 -16.61
C PRO A 172 13.12 -3.18 -16.03
N GLY A 173 13.99 -4.20 -16.09
CA GLY A 173 15.35 -4.14 -15.56
C GLY A 173 15.50 -4.47 -14.06
N VAL A 174 14.40 -4.70 -13.34
CA VAL A 174 14.41 -5.09 -11.91
C VAL A 174 13.78 -6.48 -11.72
N THR A 175 12.64 -6.75 -12.37
CA THR A 175 11.97 -8.05 -12.32
C THR A 175 12.20 -8.83 -13.61
N SER A 176 12.17 -10.16 -13.57
CA SER A 176 12.11 -10.99 -14.77
C SER A 176 10.89 -10.63 -15.63
N CYS A 177 11.09 -10.47 -16.93
CA CYS A 177 10.01 -10.10 -17.85
C CYS A 177 8.98 -11.24 -17.97
N LEU A 178 7.71 -10.90 -18.17
CA LEU A 178 6.68 -11.85 -18.56
C LEU A 178 7.09 -12.55 -19.86
N VAL A 179 7.36 -13.86 -19.79
CA VAL A 179 7.57 -14.69 -20.97
C VAL A 179 6.18 -15.09 -21.48
N ASN A 180 5.80 -14.61 -22.66
CA ASN A 180 4.56 -15.03 -23.33
C ASN A 180 4.80 -16.47 -23.86
N HIS A 181 4.15 -17.48 -23.27
CA HIS A 181 4.00 -18.80 -23.89
C HIS A 181 2.60 -18.90 -24.51
#